data_AF-A0A661ZVU4-F1
#
_entry.id   AF-A0A661ZVU4-F1
#
_cell.length_a   1.000
_cell.length_b   1.000
_cell.length_c   1.000
_cell.angle_alpha   90.00
_cell.angle_beta   90.00
_cell.angle_gamma   90.00
#
_symmetry.space_group_name_H-M   'P 1'
#
loop_
_entity.id
_entity.type
_entity.pdbx_description
1 polymer ?
#
loop_
_entity_poly.entity_id
_entity_poly.type
_entity_poly.pdbx_seq_one_letter_code
_entity_poly.pdbx_strand_id
1 'polypeptide(L)'
;MRKKNVALFLSLVLFFAFNFSSVKGQIHSTTGGGSWNDTLTWSNWKIPGPGDDVVIEGTVDVTGAECNNLVVNPNGILQNRSYTNYIIKVHGTVTNNGIIRDFPGWYNLYMTVGGDILNNGEWSNQYTYLTGDQDQTLAFSKEFSGYRLEDTNPASGLVANTDLIFKNTKIDLNGSSLRLGQGGKLYIYGEWMFNGQIIGADSEIYLFENAFMERVMLDNVSLKGIINVFSSVVLDEENVIEGLD
;
A
#
# COMPACT_ATOMS: atom_id res chain seq x y z
N MET A 1 -15.28 -51.80 1.62
CA MET A 1 -15.78 -50.41 1.41
C MET A 1 -14.88 -49.46 2.19
N ARG A 2 -13.96 -48.79 1.50
CA ARG A 2 -12.95 -47.91 2.08
C ARG A 2 -13.56 -46.50 2.18
N LYS A 3 -13.91 -46.06 3.39
CA LYS A 3 -14.42 -44.69 3.60
C LYS A 3 -13.27 -43.71 3.34
N LYS A 4 -13.40 -42.90 2.29
CA LYS A 4 -12.50 -41.76 2.06
C LYS A 4 -12.82 -40.72 3.14
N ASN A 5 -11.88 -40.50 4.05
CA ASN A 5 -11.92 -39.35 4.94
C ASN A 5 -11.60 -38.12 4.09
N VAL A 6 -12.64 -37.33 3.78
CA VAL A 6 -12.46 -35.99 3.22
C VAL A 6 -12.00 -35.11 4.38
N ALA A 7 -10.73 -34.73 4.38
CA ALA A 7 -10.24 -33.68 5.28
C ALA A 7 -10.80 -32.35 4.76
N LEU A 8 -11.76 -31.80 5.50
CA LEU A 8 -12.29 -30.47 5.28
C LEU A 8 -11.27 -29.47 5.84
N PHE A 9 -10.41 -28.90 4.99
CA PHE A 9 -9.58 -27.76 5.37
C PHE A 9 -10.49 -26.54 5.47
N LEU A 10 -10.88 -26.16 6.69
CA LEU A 10 -11.40 -24.81 6.93
C LEU A 10 -10.23 -23.84 6.77
N SER A 11 -10.20 -23.07 5.68
CA SER A 11 -9.40 -21.85 5.66
C SER A 11 -10.09 -20.84 6.58
N LEU A 12 -9.45 -20.54 7.70
CA LEU A 12 -9.89 -19.51 8.62
C LEU A 12 -9.46 -18.16 8.02
N VAL A 13 -10.31 -17.58 7.18
CA VAL A 13 -10.15 -16.18 6.77
C VAL A 13 -10.44 -15.31 7.99
N LEU A 14 -9.40 -14.92 8.73
CA LEU A 14 -9.50 -13.89 9.75
C LEU A 14 -9.74 -12.55 9.04
N PHE A 15 -10.99 -12.14 8.94
CA PHE A 15 -11.32 -10.73 8.78
C PHE A 15 -10.92 -10.01 10.07
N PHE A 16 -9.71 -9.41 10.11
CA PHE A 16 -9.39 -8.40 11.10
C PHE A 16 -10.19 -7.13 10.76
N ALA A 17 -11.42 -7.07 11.24
CA ALA A 17 -12.21 -5.85 11.25
C ALA A 17 -12.06 -5.19 12.64
N PHE A 18 -11.49 -3.99 12.61
CA PHE A 18 -11.47 -2.97 13.67
C PHE A 18 -10.68 -3.27 14.95
N ASN A 19 -9.45 -2.75 14.99
CA ASN A 19 -8.92 -2.19 16.24
C ASN A 19 -9.36 -0.73 16.33
N PHE A 20 -10.41 -0.43 17.10
CA PHE A 20 -10.56 0.90 17.68
C PHE A 20 -9.50 1.02 18.78
N SER A 21 -8.32 1.55 18.43
CA SER A 21 -7.37 2.01 19.44
C SER A 21 -7.89 3.30 20.08
N SER A 22 -7.51 3.49 21.35
CA SER A 22 -8.16 4.31 22.38
C SER A 22 -8.58 5.73 21.97
N VAL A 23 -9.76 6.16 22.44
CA VAL A 23 -10.38 7.48 22.27
C VAL A 23 -9.48 8.64 22.75
N LYS A 24 -8.53 9.06 21.91
CA LYS A 24 -8.41 10.47 21.58
C LYS A 24 -9.44 10.74 20.47
N GLY A 25 -10.23 11.80 20.60
CA GLY A 25 -11.22 12.13 19.58
C GLY A 25 -10.51 12.33 18.23
N GLN A 26 -10.97 11.62 17.19
CA GLN A 26 -10.52 11.83 15.82
C GLN A 26 -10.83 13.28 15.40
N ILE A 27 -9.93 13.88 14.62
CA ILE A 27 -10.16 15.17 13.99
C ILE A 27 -10.68 14.92 12.58
N HIS A 28 -11.93 15.34 12.35
CA HIS A 28 -12.57 15.20 11.05
C HIS A 28 -12.42 16.49 10.25
N SER A 29 -12.09 16.39 8.96
CA SER A 29 -12.28 17.52 8.06
C SER A 29 -13.78 17.85 7.94
N THR A 30 -14.11 19.05 7.51
CA THR A 30 -15.47 19.35 7.06
C THR A 30 -15.70 18.69 5.69
N THR A 31 -16.96 18.54 5.29
CA THR A 31 -17.32 18.08 3.93
C THR A 31 -17.00 19.12 2.86
N GLY A 32 -16.87 20.40 3.23
CA GLY A 32 -16.41 21.46 2.34
C GLY A 32 -14.90 21.40 2.06
N GLY A 33 -14.13 20.80 2.97
CA GLY A 33 -12.69 20.59 2.79
C GLY A 33 -11.87 21.87 2.92
N GLY A 34 -10.74 21.93 2.21
CA GLY A 34 -9.82 23.07 2.14
C GLY A 34 -8.38 22.71 2.47
N SER A 35 -7.58 23.71 2.82
CA SER A 35 -6.15 23.53 3.10
C SER A 35 -5.93 22.90 4.47
N TRP A 36 -5.03 21.91 4.56
CA TRP A 36 -4.69 21.24 5.83
C TRP A 36 -4.38 22.24 6.97
N ASN A 37 -3.63 23.30 6.69
CA ASN A 37 -3.26 24.31 7.67
C ASN A 37 -4.29 25.45 7.86
N ASP A 38 -5.52 25.28 7.37
CA ASP A 38 -6.63 26.20 7.63
C ASP A 38 -7.54 25.62 8.71
N THR A 39 -7.80 26.40 9.76
CA THR A 39 -8.75 26.03 10.81
C THR A 39 -10.14 25.71 10.26
N LEU A 40 -10.57 26.35 9.17
CA LEU A 40 -11.91 26.13 8.61
C LEU A 40 -12.07 24.77 7.92
N THR A 41 -10.96 24.11 7.59
CA THR A 41 -10.98 22.76 7.02
C THR A 41 -11.37 21.71 8.05
N TRP A 42 -11.24 21.98 9.35
CA TRP A 42 -11.42 20.99 10.40
C TRP A 42 -12.63 21.26 11.27
N SER A 43 -13.34 20.19 11.60
CA SER A 43 -14.40 20.22 12.60
C SER A 43 -13.82 20.71 13.94
N ASN A 44 -14.50 21.66 14.57
CA ASN A 44 -14.06 22.34 15.79
C ASN A 44 -12.79 23.21 15.64
N TRP A 45 -12.43 23.59 14.42
CA TRP A 45 -11.36 24.58 14.14
C TRP A 45 -9.96 24.16 14.60
N LYS A 46 -9.73 22.86 14.82
CA LYS A 46 -8.45 22.32 15.27
C LYS A 46 -7.68 21.73 14.09
N ILE A 47 -6.53 22.32 13.76
CA ILE A 47 -5.59 21.77 12.79
C ILE A 47 -4.89 20.53 13.41
N PRO A 48 -4.90 19.36 12.74
CA PRO A 48 -4.20 18.17 13.21
C PRO A 48 -2.69 18.34 13.25
N GLY A 49 -2.07 17.73 14.26
CA GLY A 49 -0.62 17.53 14.33
C GLY A 49 -0.23 16.04 14.46
N PRO A 50 1.07 15.74 14.67
CA PRO A 50 1.63 14.39 14.64
C PRO A 50 1.01 13.38 15.62
N GLY A 51 0.40 13.86 16.71
CA GLY A 51 -0.23 13.01 17.72
C GLY A 51 -1.74 12.82 17.56
N ASP A 52 -2.34 13.34 16.49
CA ASP A 52 -3.78 13.33 16.24
C ASP A 52 -4.16 12.30 15.17
N ASP A 53 -5.25 11.57 15.40
CA ASP A 53 -5.85 10.70 14.39
C ASP A 53 -6.82 11.52 13.52
N VAL A 54 -6.71 11.38 12.21
CA VAL A 54 -7.39 12.25 11.24
C VAL A 54 -8.35 11.45 10.36
N VAL A 55 -9.54 12.01 10.13
CA VAL A 55 -10.53 11.51 9.17
C VAL A 55 -10.81 12.59 8.13
N ILE A 56 -10.67 12.24 6.85
CA ILE A 56 -10.91 13.12 5.72
C ILE A 56 -12.32 12.85 5.18
N GLU A 57 -13.23 13.81 5.37
CA GLU A 57 -14.65 13.75 4.96
C GLU A 57 -14.93 14.49 3.66
N GLY A 58 -14.07 15.43 3.28
CA GLY A 58 -14.15 16.22 2.04
C GLY A 58 -12.76 16.38 1.42
N THR A 59 -12.62 17.23 0.40
CA THR A 59 -11.31 17.44 -0.25
C THR A 59 -10.35 18.24 0.63
N VAL A 60 -9.24 17.64 1.04
CA VAL A 60 -8.20 18.29 1.82
C VAL A 60 -6.91 18.43 1.00
N ASP A 61 -6.46 19.68 0.86
CA ASP A 61 -5.22 20.04 0.20
C ASP A 61 -4.06 20.08 1.20
N VAL A 62 -3.10 19.19 1.03
CA VAL A 62 -1.86 19.14 1.81
C VAL A 62 -1.02 20.39 1.54
N THR A 63 -0.64 21.09 2.61
CA THR A 63 0.24 22.26 2.60
C THR A 63 1.37 22.13 3.63
N GLY A 64 1.93 20.92 3.74
CA GLY A 64 2.74 20.50 4.88
C GLY A 64 1.82 19.97 5.98
N ALA A 65 1.70 18.65 6.05
CA ALA A 65 0.74 17.97 6.91
C ALA A 65 1.42 16.84 7.69
N GLU A 66 0.95 16.61 8.91
CA GLU A 66 1.42 15.50 9.73
C GLU A 66 0.29 15.04 10.66
N CYS A 67 0.12 13.72 10.80
CA CYS A 67 -0.84 13.11 11.70
C CYS A 67 -0.36 11.74 12.21
N ASN A 68 -1.03 11.21 13.23
CA ASN A 68 -0.77 9.88 13.73
C ASN A 68 -1.35 8.84 12.77
N ASN A 69 -2.67 8.62 12.80
CA ASN A 69 -3.36 7.78 11.81
C ASN A 69 -4.16 8.64 10.83
N LEU A 70 -4.40 8.10 9.63
CA LEU A 70 -5.18 8.76 8.58
C LEU A 70 -6.25 7.82 8.03
N VAL A 71 -7.51 8.26 8.05
CA VAL A 71 -8.61 7.63 7.33
C VAL A 71 -9.12 8.58 6.26
N VAL A 72 -9.16 8.15 5.01
CA VAL A 72 -9.87 8.85 3.93
C VAL A 72 -11.20 8.16 3.72
N ASN A 73 -12.31 8.81 4.08
CA ASN A 73 -13.65 8.24 3.89
C ASN A 73 -14.04 8.22 2.41
N PRO A 74 -15.09 7.47 2.01
CA PRO A 74 -15.48 7.33 0.60
C PRO A 74 -15.70 8.63 -0.19
N ASN A 75 -16.13 9.71 0.47
CA ASN A 75 -16.29 11.04 -0.15
C ASN A 75 -15.06 11.95 0.04
N GLY A 76 -14.08 11.50 0.82
CA GLY A 76 -12.86 12.24 1.12
C GLY A 76 -11.87 12.16 -0.03
N ILE A 77 -11.15 13.26 -0.25
CA ILE A 77 -10.05 13.34 -1.20
C ILE A 77 -8.86 13.94 -0.47
N LEU A 78 -7.73 13.25 -0.45
CA LEU A 78 -6.46 13.81 -0.01
C LEU A 78 -5.58 14.06 -1.24
N GLN A 79 -5.11 15.29 -1.39
CA GLN A 79 -4.25 15.69 -2.51
C GLN A 79 -3.27 16.77 -2.08
N ASN A 80 -2.19 17.02 -2.82
CA ASN A 80 -1.38 18.21 -2.60
C ASN A 80 -2.17 19.48 -2.99
N ARG A 81 -1.77 20.65 -2.46
CA ARG A 81 -2.23 21.91 -3.03
C ARG A 81 -1.55 22.17 -4.37
N SER A 82 -2.24 22.85 -5.28
CA SER A 82 -1.72 23.24 -6.59
C SER A 82 -0.44 24.07 -6.49
N TYR A 83 0.32 24.08 -7.60
CA TYR A 83 1.52 24.91 -7.85
C TYR A 83 2.81 24.52 -7.12
N THR A 84 2.80 23.52 -6.25
CA THR A 84 4.05 22.98 -5.67
C THR A 84 3.85 21.55 -5.18
N ASN A 85 4.98 20.89 -4.96
CA ASN A 85 5.05 19.59 -4.32
C ASN A 85 4.81 19.72 -2.82
N TYR A 86 4.07 18.78 -2.23
CA TYR A 86 3.88 18.73 -0.78
C TYR A 86 4.02 17.31 -0.24
N ILE A 87 4.42 17.25 1.03
CA ILE A 87 4.55 16.02 1.79
C ILE A 87 3.49 16.00 2.89
N ILE A 88 2.84 14.84 3.05
CA ILE A 88 2.14 14.47 4.29
C ILE A 88 2.90 13.35 4.99
N LYS A 89 3.03 13.47 6.31
CA LYS A 89 3.63 12.45 7.16
C LYS A 89 2.56 11.78 8.01
N VAL A 90 2.38 10.48 7.83
CA VAL A 90 1.47 9.66 8.65
C VAL A 90 2.35 8.72 9.48
N HIS A 91 2.38 8.92 10.80
CA HIS A 91 3.24 8.13 11.68
C HIS A 91 2.75 6.69 11.88
N GLY A 92 1.44 6.49 11.79
CA GLY A 92 0.77 5.21 11.93
C GLY A 92 0.14 4.76 10.62
N THR A 93 -1.06 4.20 10.74
CA THR A 93 -1.78 3.52 9.66
C THR A 93 -2.50 4.50 8.73
N VAL A 94 -2.47 4.20 7.43
CA VAL A 94 -3.34 4.82 6.42
C VAL A 94 -4.45 3.85 6.03
N THR A 95 -5.71 4.27 6.16
CA THR A 95 -6.87 3.59 5.60
C THR A 95 -7.50 4.45 4.53
N ASN A 96 -7.39 4.05 3.27
CA ASN A 96 -7.98 4.76 2.14
C ASN A 96 -9.27 4.07 1.71
N ASN A 97 -10.42 4.70 1.92
CA ASN A 97 -11.70 4.29 1.36
C ASN A 97 -12.21 5.28 0.28
N GLY A 98 -11.51 6.40 0.08
CA GLY A 98 -11.85 7.47 -0.86
C GLY A 98 -10.78 7.60 -1.94
N ILE A 99 -10.23 8.80 -2.09
CA ILE A 99 -9.23 9.11 -3.12
C ILE A 99 -7.97 9.72 -2.49
N ILE A 100 -6.81 9.11 -2.74
CA ILE A 100 -5.49 9.71 -2.51
C ILE A 100 -4.85 9.93 -3.87
N ARG A 101 -4.50 11.18 -4.22
CA ARG A 101 -3.99 11.52 -5.54
C ARG A 101 -3.08 12.73 -5.56
N ASP A 102 -2.37 12.92 -6.65
CA ASP A 102 -1.84 14.24 -6.98
C ASP A 102 -2.97 15.21 -7.33
N PHE A 103 -2.77 16.50 -7.07
CA PHE A 103 -3.67 17.55 -7.53
C PHE A 103 -3.81 17.46 -9.05
N PRO A 104 -5.03 17.47 -9.61
CA PRO A 104 -5.22 17.44 -11.06
C PRO A 104 -4.48 18.60 -11.75
N GLY A 105 -3.39 18.30 -12.45
CA GLY A 105 -2.57 19.29 -13.15
C GLY A 105 -1.08 19.03 -12.97
N TRP A 106 -0.37 20.03 -12.45
CA TRP A 106 1.07 19.99 -12.22
C TRP A 106 1.35 19.77 -10.73
N TYR A 107 2.51 19.18 -10.41
CA TYR A 107 3.04 18.93 -9.05
C TYR A 107 2.47 17.71 -8.32
N ASN A 108 3.21 17.31 -7.29
CA ASN A 108 3.19 15.95 -6.77
C ASN A 108 2.87 15.92 -5.27
N LEU A 109 2.05 14.96 -4.87
CA LEU A 109 1.86 14.54 -3.48
C LEU A 109 2.85 13.43 -3.14
N TYR A 110 3.66 13.69 -2.13
CA TYR A 110 4.51 12.73 -1.47
C TYR A 110 3.88 12.34 -0.13
N MET A 111 3.95 11.07 0.23
CA MET A 111 3.43 10.55 1.50
C MET A 111 4.47 9.68 2.17
N THR A 112 4.67 9.84 3.48
CA THR A 112 5.38 8.86 4.30
C THR A 112 4.38 8.15 5.20
N VAL A 113 4.51 6.83 5.35
CA VAL A 113 3.64 6.00 6.18
C VAL A 113 4.50 5.17 7.12
N GLY A 114 4.35 5.36 8.43
CA GLY A 114 5.09 4.62 9.46
C GLY A 114 4.40 3.33 9.93
N GLY A 115 3.11 3.14 9.63
CA GLY A 115 2.33 1.94 9.97
C GLY A 115 1.70 1.27 8.75
N ASP A 116 0.65 0.48 8.96
CA ASP A 116 0.06 -0.32 7.88
C ASP A 116 -0.63 0.53 6.79
N ILE A 117 -0.82 -0.06 5.60
CA ILE A 117 -1.67 0.49 4.53
C ILE A 117 -2.85 -0.44 4.28
N LEU A 118 -4.05 0.12 4.41
CA LEU A 118 -5.30 -0.49 3.98
C LEU A 118 -5.86 0.32 2.81
N ASN A 119 -5.82 -0.22 1.59
CA ASN A 119 -6.31 0.46 0.39
C ASN A 119 -7.61 -0.19 -0.14
N ASN A 120 -8.71 0.52 0.06
CA ASN A 120 -10.04 0.18 -0.44
C ASN A 120 -10.57 1.22 -1.45
N GLY A 121 -9.78 2.26 -1.74
CA GLY A 121 -10.14 3.39 -2.58
C GLY A 121 -9.20 3.56 -3.78
N GLU A 122 -9.27 4.73 -4.40
CA GLU A 122 -8.35 5.11 -5.49
C GLU A 122 -7.05 5.67 -4.91
N TRP A 123 -5.92 5.22 -5.44
CA TRP A 123 -4.59 5.68 -5.03
C TRP A 123 -3.76 6.02 -6.27
N SER A 124 -3.33 7.27 -6.41
CA SER A 124 -2.65 7.78 -7.62
C SER A 124 -1.75 8.99 -7.34
N ASN A 125 -1.03 8.96 -6.21
CA ASN A 125 -0.04 10.00 -5.91
C ASN A 125 1.34 9.68 -6.49
N GLN A 126 2.25 10.65 -6.47
CA GLN A 126 3.59 10.47 -7.04
C GLN A 126 4.49 9.51 -6.24
N TYR A 127 4.58 9.64 -4.91
CA TYR A 127 5.46 8.79 -4.09
C TYR A 127 4.82 8.44 -2.75
N THR A 128 4.83 7.15 -2.42
CA THR A 128 4.52 6.64 -1.07
C THR A 128 5.77 5.97 -0.52
N TYR A 129 6.27 6.47 0.59
CA TYR A 129 7.42 5.92 1.31
C TYR A 129 6.94 5.17 2.56
N LEU A 130 7.30 3.90 2.66
CA LEU A 130 7.11 3.07 3.84
C LEU A 130 8.31 3.30 4.76
N THR A 131 8.05 3.75 5.99
CA THR A 131 9.05 4.32 6.91
C THR A 131 9.00 3.68 8.31
N GLY A 132 8.27 2.58 8.46
CA GLY A 132 8.09 1.89 9.73
C GLY A 132 9.40 1.30 10.24
N ASP A 133 9.54 1.24 11.56
CA ASP A 133 10.66 0.56 12.22
C ASP A 133 10.37 -0.92 12.51
N GLN A 134 9.17 -1.38 12.16
CA GLN A 134 8.66 -2.74 12.30
C GLN A 134 8.01 -3.14 10.97
N ASP A 135 7.77 -4.44 10.79
CA ASP A 135 7.09 -4.93 9.61
C ASP A 135 5.77 -4.17 9.35
N GLN A 136 5.60 -3.65 8.14
CA GLN A 136 4.38 -2.96 7.72
C GLN A 136 3.49 -3.90 6.90
N THR A 137 2.20 -3.92 7.22
CA THR A 137 1.22 -4.73 6.51
C THR A 137 0.57 -3.93 5.38
N LEU A 138 0.44 -4.57 4.22
CA LEU A 138 -0.32 -4.08 3.07
C LEU A 138 -1.59 -4.94 2.89
N ALA A 139 -2.75 -4.30 2.81
CA ALA A 139 -4.03 -4.96 2.58
C ALA A 139 -4.85 -4.16 1.55
N PHE A 140 -5.10 -4.76 0.39
CA PHE A 140 -5.74 -4.12 -0.76
C PHE A 140 -7.05 -4.82 -1.13
N SER A 141 -8.15 -4.06 -1.18
CA SER A 141 -9.37 -4.46 -1.89
C SER A 141 -9.55 -3.72 -3.21
N LYS A 142 -8.70 -2.71 -3.46
CA LYS A 142 -8.52 -1.97 -4.70
C LYS A 142 -7.05 -1.91 -5.07
N GLU A 143 -6.77 -1.83 -6.36
CA GLU A 143 -5.40 -1.68 -6.87
C GLU A 143 -4.70 -0.45 -6.29
N PHE A 144 -3.42 -0.59 -5.99
CA PHE A 144 -2.55 0.54 -5.72
C PHE A 144 -1.98 1.05 -7.05
N SER A 145 -2.22 2.32 -7.37
CA SER A 145 -1.77 2.94 -8.63
C SER A 145 -0.96 4.22 -8.42
N GLY A 146 -0.37 4.41 -7.22
CA GLY A 146 0.62 5.46 -7.01
C GLY A 146 1.86 5.22 -7.90
N TYR A 147 2.51 6.27 -8.37
CA TYR A 147 3.61 6.14 -9.34
C TYR A 147 4.81 5.38 -8.76
N ARG A 148 5.13 5.59 -7.48
CA ARG A 148 6.19 4.86 -6.77
C ARG A 148 5.78 4.52 -5.34
N LEU A 149 5.98 3.25 -4.98
CA LEU A 149 5.98 2.77 -3.61
C LEU A 149 7.41 2.34 -3.27
N GLU A 150 7.95 2.86 -2.18
CA GLU A 150 9.33 2.58 -1.77
C GLU A 150 9.37 2.25 -0.28
N ASP A 151 9.95 1.09 0.04
CA ASP A 151 10.38 0.80 1.40
C ASP A 151 11.68 1.57 1.67
N THR A 152 11.68 2.45 2.66
CA THR A 152 12.86 3.25 3.00
C THR A 152 13.66 2.66 4.15
N ASN A 153 13.14 1.63 4.81
CA ASN A 153 13.80 0.97 5.93
C ASN A 153 14.02 -0.52 5.65
N PRO A 154 15.19 -0.91 5.11
CA PRO A 154 15.46 -2.31 4.76
C PRO A 154 15.52 -3.27 5.96
N ALA A 155 15.48 -2.75 7.20
CA ALA A 155 15.43 -3.57 8.40
C ALA A 155 14.01 -4.03 8.77
N SER A 156 12.96 -3.40 8.22
CA SER A 156 11.57 -3.81 8.39
C SER A 156 11.04 -4.46 7.13
N GLY A 157 10.37 -5.61 7.24
CA GLY A 157 9.74 -6.27 6.10
C GLY A 157 8.37 -5.70 5.73
N LEU A 158 7.89 -6.06 4.55
CA LEU A 158 6.50 -5.85 4.14
C LEU A 158 5.74 -7.18 4.21
N VAL A 159 4.47 -7.11 4.61
CA VAL A 159 3.60 -8.28 4.73
C VAL A 159 2.35 -8.07 3.90
N ALA A 160 2.10 -8.94 2.94
CA ALA A 160 0.82 -8.97 2.22
C ALA A 160 -0.23 -9.70 3.07
N ASN A 161 -1.25 -8.98 3.53
CA ASN A 161 -2.39 -9.56 4.25
C ASN A 161 -3.56 -9.93 3.32
N THR A 162 -3.53 -9.47 2.07
CA THR A 162 -4.43 -9.86 0.99
C THR A 162 -3.61 -10.17 -0.25
N ASP A 163 -4.27 -10.60 -1.32
CA ASP A 163 -3.67 -10.47 -2.64
C ASP A 163 -3.37 -8.98 -2.91
N LEU A 164 -2.21 -8.71 -3.51
CA LEU A 164 -1.77 -7.35 -3.80
C LEU A 164 -1.82 -7.12 -5.30
N ILE A 165 -2.41 -5.99 -5.69
CA ILE A 165 -2.49 -5.55 -7.09
C ILE A 165 -1.84 -4.18 -7.19
N PHE A 166 -0.74 -4.11 -7.95
CA PHE A 166 -0.05 -2.88 -8.28
C PHE A 166 -0.22 -2.59 -9.77
N LYS A 167 -0.57 -1.34 -10.10
CA LYS A 167 -0.79 -0.91 -11.48
C LYS A 167 0.00 0.34 -11.79
N ASN A 168 0.90 0.24 -12.76
CA ASN A 168 1.79 1.33 -13.17
C ASN A 168 2.56 1.92 -11.99
N THR A 169 2.96 1.06 -11.03
CA THR A 169 3.68 1.44 -9.83
C THR A 169 5.09 0.87 -9.88
N LYS A 170 6.08 1.75 -9.70
CA LYS A 170 7.46 1.33 -9.41
C LYS A 170 7.53 0.91 -7.95
N ILE A 171 7.87 -0.36 -7.70
CA ILE A 171 7.94 -0.95 -6.36
C ILE A 171 9.42 -1.17 -6.03
N ASP A 172 9.96 -0.32 -5.16
CA ASP A 172 11.34 -0.43 -4.67
C ASP A 172 11.32 -1.00 -3.26
N LEU A 173 11.81 -2.22 -3.09
CA LEU A 173 11.93 -2.84 -1.76
C LEU A 173 13.21 -2.41 -1.03
N ASN A 174 14.13 -1.69 -1.68
CA ASN A 174 15.34 -1.13 -1.07
C ASN A 174 16.23 -2.12 -0.27
N GLY A 175 16.20 -3.40 -0.62
CA GLY A 175 16.91 -4.49 0.04
C GLY A 175 16.07 -5.24 1.08
N SER A 176 14.85 -4.81 1.35
CA SER A 176 13.88 -5.45 2.23
C SER A 176 13.23 -6.70 1.61
N SER A 177 12.33 -7.33 2.36
CA SER A 177 11.52 -8.47 1.93
C SER A 177 10.03 -8.13 1.87
N LEU A 178 9.32 -8.63 0.86
CA LEU A 178 7.87 -8.75 0.84
C LEU A 178 7.47 -10.20 1.09
N ARG A 179 6.71 -10.45 2.15
CA ARG A 179 6.18 -11.78 2.50
C ARG A 179 4.74 -11.92 2.03
N LEU A 180 4.47 -12.93 1.21
CA LEU A 180 3.12 -13.27 0.75
C LEU A 180 2.48 -14.29 1.69
N GLY A 181 1.16 -14.21 1.85
CA GLY A 181 0.40 -15.21 2.60
C GLY A 181 0.34 -16.56 1.85
N GLN A 182 -0.07 -17.61 2.56
CA GLN A 182 -0.27 -18.95 1.98
C GLN A 182 -1.20 -18.89 0.75
N GLY A 183 -0.71 -19.32 -0.41
CA GLY A 183 -1.46 -19.26 -1.67
C GLY A 183 -1.78 -17.84 -2.16
N GLY A 184 -1.18 -16.82 -1.52
CA GLY A 184 -1.40 -15.42 -1.83
C GLY A 184 -0.85 -15.03 -3.19
N LYS A 185 -1.42 -13.98 -3.77
CA LYS A 185 -1.11 -13.56 -5.14
C LYS A 185 -0.59 -12.14 -5.19
N LEU A 186 0.43 -11.95 -6.01
CA LEU A 186 0.98 -10.65 -6.34
C LEU A 186 0.78 -10.38 -7.83
N TYR A 187 0.06 -9.32 -8.14
CA TYR A 187 -0.20 -8.88 -9.50
C TYR A 187 0.51 -7.56 -9.77
N ILE A 188 1.33 -7.53 -10.81
CA ILE A 188 2.06 -6.33 -11.23
C ILE A 188 1.73 -6.06 -12.70
N TYR A 189 1.13 -4.90 -12.94
CA TYR A 189 0.83 -4.41 -14.28
C TYR A 189 1.74 -3.22 -14.59
N GLY A 190 2.54 -3.32 -15.66
CA GLY A 190 3.27 -2.17 -16.20
C GLY A 190 4.73 -2.03 -15.75
N GLU A 191 4.97 -1.36 -14.63
CA GLU A 191 6.29 -0.83 -14.24
C GLU A 191 7.25 -1.90 -13.65
N TRP A 192 8.25 -1.48 -12.87
CA TRP A 192 9.25 -2.35 -12.25
C TRP A 192 8.92 -2.72 -10.80
N MET A 193 9.23 -3.97 -10.44
CA MET A 193 9.49 -4.35 -9.05
C MET A 193 10.98 -4.69 -8.88
N PHE A 194 11.62 -4.10 -7.88
CA PHE A 194 13.07 -4.16 -7.78
C PHE A 194 13.61 -4.04 -6.35
N ASN A 195 14.86 -4.49 -6.20
CA ASN A 195 15.69 -4.34 -5.00
C ASN A 195 15.15 -5.05 -3.76
N GLY A 196 14.99 -6.36 -3.78
CA GLY A 196 14.61 -7.04 -2.54
C GLY A 196 14.32 -8.50 -2.71
N GLN A 197 13.68 -9.06 -1.69
CA GLN A 197 13.27 -10.45 -1.68
C GLN A 197 11.75 -10.56 -1.70
N ILE A 198 11.19 -11.51 -2.44
CA ILE A 198 9.79 -11.91 -2.34
C ILE A 198 9.77 -13.33 -1.79
N ILE A 199 9.15 -13.49 -0.62
CA ILE A 199 9.05 -14.76 0.09
C ILE A 199 7.59 -15.20 0.04
N GLY A 200 7.34 -16.28 -0.69
CA GLY A 200 6.03 -16.88 -0.80
C GLY A 200 5.78 -18.01 0.20
N ALA A 201 4.59 -18.59 0.10
CA ALA A 201 4.17 -19.81 0.77
C ALA A 201 3.16 -20.52 -0.17
N ASP A 202 3.68 -21.21 -1.19
CA ASP A 202 2.91 -21.66 -2.36
C ASP A 202 2.21 -20.49 -3.10
N SER A 203 2.87 -19.34 -3.15
CA SER A 203 2.29 -18.09 -3.67
C SER A 203 2.48 -17.95 -5.18
N GLU A 204 1.71 -17.06 -5.81
CA GLU A 204 1.77 -16.82 -7.25
C GLU A 204 2.12 -15.36 -7.55
N ILE A 205 3.02 -15.14 -8.51
CA ILE A 205 3.36 -13.81 -9.02
C ILE A 205 2.96 -13.73 -10.49
N TYR A 206 2.23 -12.68 -10.84
CA TYR A 206 1.76 -12.39 -12.19
C TYR A 206 2.35 -11.08 -12.69
N LEU A 207 3.03 -11.15 -13.84
CA LEU A 207 3.60 -10.00 -14.54
C LEU A 207 2.81 -9.74 -15.82
N PHE A 208 2.27 -8.52 -15.94
CA PHE A 208 1.45 -8.09 -17.08
C PHE A 208 1.89 -6.74 -17.63
N GLU A 209 1.44 -6.42 -18.85
CA GLU A 209 1.57 -5.07 -19.45
C GLU A 209 3.02 -4.54 -19.50
N ASN A 210 4.00 -5.41 -19.77
CA ASN A 210 5.45 -5.13 -19.71
C ASN A 210 6.00 -4.90 -18.30
N ALA A 211 5.40 -5.49 -17.27
CA ALA A 211 6.01 -5.52 -15.94
C ALA A 211 7.38 -6.20 -15.98
N PHE A 212 8.35 -5.64 -15.24
CA PHE A 212 9.72 -6.12 -15.15
C PHE A 212 10.13 -6.39 -13.71
N MET A 213 11.01 -7.37 -13.53
CA MET A 213 11.75 -7.58 -12.27
C MET A 213 13.24 -7.23 -12.45
N GLU A 214 13.81 -6.58 -11.43
CA GLU A 214 15.23 -6.21 -11.39
C GLU A 214 15.81 -6.37 -9.97
N ARG A 215 16.94 -7.08 -9.82
CA ARG A 215 17.59 -7.24 -8.49
C ARG A 215 16.62 -7.79 -7.44
N VAL A 216 15.88 -8.82 -7.83
CA VAL A 216 14.89 -9.51 -6.96
C VAL A 216 15.33 -10.95 -6.72
N MET A 217 15.29 -11.35 -5.45
CA MET A 217 15.36 -12.75 -5.04
C MET A 217 13.96 -13.30 -4.80
N LEU A 218 13.65 -14.47 -5.35
CA LEU A 218 12.34 -15.11 -5.25
C LEU A 218 12.49 -16.43 -4.49
N ASP A 219 11.62 -16.66 -3.51
CA ASP A 219 11.61 -17.86 -2.68
C ASP A 219 10.16 -18.38 -2.56
N ASN A 220 9.94 -19.67 -2.82
CA ASN A 220 8.65 -20.34 -2.73
C ASN A 220 7.49 -19.62 -3.46
N VAL A 221 7.73 -19.25 -4.73
CA VAL A 221 6.70 -18.68 -5.61
C VAL A 221 6.60 -19.38 -6.96
N SER A 222 5.38 -19.39 -7.51
CA SER A 222 5.12 -19.70 -8.91
C SER A 222 5.09 -18.41 -9.74
N LEU A 223 5.98 -18.27 -10.70
CA LEU A 223 5.94 -17.18 -11.68
C LEU A 223 5.03 -17.53 -12.85
N LYS A 224 4.06 -16.64 -13.13
CA LYS A 224 3.08 -16.83 -14.20
C LYS A 224 3.01 -15.63 -15.13
N GLY A 225 2.62 -15.89 -16.39
CA GLY A 225 2.51 -14.88 -17.44
C GLY A 225 3.82 -14.66 -18.20
N ILE A 226 3.97 -13.47 -18.80
CA ILE A 226 5.20 -13.10 -19.51
C ILE A 226 6.20 -12.56 -18.49
N ILE A 227 7.24 -13.34 -18.22
CA ILE A 227 8.26 -12.98 -17.24
C ILE A 227 9.35 -12.13 -17.93
N ASN A 228 9.31 -10.81 -17.72
CA ASN A 228 10.38 -9.93 -18.19
C ASN A 228 11.41 -9.71 -17.07
N VAL A 229 12.64 -10.18 -17.31
CA VAL A 229 13.77 -9.98 -16.41
C VAL A 229 14.68 -8.90 -16.99
N PHE A 230 14.89 -7.82 -16.25
CA PHE A 230 15.79 -6.75 -16.70
C PHE A 230 17.24 -7.00 -16.29
N SER A 231 17.50 -7.19 -14.98
CA SER A 231 18.81 -7.60 -14.49
C SER A 231 18.72 -8.33 -13.14
N SER A 232 19.65 -9.25 -12.89
CA SER A 232 19.85 -9.97 -11.62
C SER A 232 18.56 -10.44 -10.93
N VAL A 233 17.86 -11.40 -11.52
CA VAL A 233 16.76 -12.12 -10.85
C VAL A 233 17.27 -13.49 -10.44
N VAL A 234 17.11 -13.82 -9.16
CA VAL A 234 17.55 -15.10 -8.57
C VAL A 234 16.32 -15.86 -8.11
N LEU A 235 16.18 -17.10 -8.59
CA LEU A 235 15.20 -18.06 -8.09
C LEU A 235 15.91 -18.94 -7.06
N ASP A 236 15.47 -18.88 -5.81
CA ASP A 236 15.92 -19.78 -4.74
C ASP A 236 15.21 -21.14 -4.86
N GLU A 237 15.29 -21.97 -3.82
CA GLU A 237 14.61 -23.26 -3.77
C GLU A 237 13.08 -23.13 -3.95
N GLU A 238 12.44 -24.21 -4.42
CA GLU A 238 10.98 -24.36 -4.50
C GLU A 238 10.22 -23.43 -5.48
N ASN A 239 10.92 -22.63 -6.30
CA ASN A 239 10.27 -21.80 -7.32
C ASN A 239 9.82 -22.60 -8.55
N VAL A 240 8.68 -22.21 -9.14
CA VAL A 240 8.14 -22.80 -10.37
C VAL A 240 7.94 -21.72 -11.44
N ILE A 241 8.31 -22.03 -12.69
CA ILE A 241 8.01 -21.17 -13.85
C ILE A 241 6.91 -21.86 -14.68
N GLU A 242 5.74 -21.24 -14.80
CA GLU A 242 4.64 -21.72 -15.63
C GLU A 242 4.51 -20.83 -16.89
N GLY A 243 4.67 -21.44 -18.07
CA GLY A 243 4.40 -20.77 -19.34
C GLY A 243 2.91 -20.59 -19.60
N LEU A 244 2.56 -19.71 -20.54
CA LEU A 244 1.21 -19.68 -21.12
C LEU A 244 1.08 -20.85 -22.11
N ASP A 245 0.02 -21.66 -21.96
CA ASP A 245 -0.42 -22.62 -22.98
C ASP A 245 -0.85 -21.91 -24.28
#